data_AF-A0A094G9U0-F1
#
_entry.id   AF-A0A094G9U0-F1
#
_cell.length_a   1.000
_cell.length_b   1.000
_cell.length_c   1.000
_cell.angle_alpha   90.00
_cell.angle_beta   90.00
_cell.angle_gamma   90.00
#
_symmetry.space_group_name_H-M   'P 1'
#
loop_
_entity.id
_entity.type
_entity.pdbx_description
1 polymer ?
#
loop_
_entity_poly.entity_id
_entity_poly.type
_entity_poly.pdbx_seq_one_letter_code
_entity_poly.pdbx_strand_id
1 'polypeptide(L)'
;MRSFSLVIAASVAASVAAFPLDVSSDIAERQTKSYQIRGVQDPIDHLYLQSLPGNASSPVMGPEATSEYFTIGETIQSTNTSLYLNIGEASTSYLPLSFEATATTTAWGLEGDTIITTNGSPYGRQRPDV
;
A
#
# COMPACT_ATOMS: atom_id res chain seq x y z
N MET A 1 29.71 -47.84 -47.08
CA MET A 1 28.73 -46.73 -47.01
C MET A 1 28.61 -46.32 -45.54
N ARG A 2 29.48 -45.38 -45.13
CA ARG A 2 29.18 -44.07 -44.52
C ARG A 2 28.51 -44.14 -43.14
N SER A 3 29.38 -44.13 -42.12
CA SER A 3 29.08 -43.87 -40.71
C SER A 3 28.59 -42.43 -40.54
N PHE A 4 27.50 -42.23 -39.78
CA PHE A 4 26.99 -40.91 -39.43
C PHE A 4 27.06 -40.74 -37.91
N SER A 5 27.97 -39.88 -37.46
CA SER A 5 28.02 -39.41 -36.08
C SER A 5 26.94 -38.36 -35.86
N LEU A 6 26.04 -38.59 -34.90
CA LEU A 6 25.05 -37.61 -34.44
C LEU A 6 25.61 -36.89 -33.21
N VAL A 7 25.94 -35.60 -33.33
CA VAL A 7 26.28 -34.73 -32.21
C VAL A 7 24.97 -34.12 -31.70
N ILE A 8 24.58 -34.46 -30.47
CA ILE A 8 23.45 -33.82 -29.78
C ILE A 8 24.01 -32.63 -28.98
N ALA A 9 23.69 -31.42 -29.40
CA ALA A 9 23.94 -30.21 -28.64
C ALA A 9 22.93 -30.14 -27.48
N ALA A 10 23.41 -30.15 -26.24
CA ALA A 10 22.59 -29.89 -25.06
C ALA A 10 22.45 -28.37 -24.89
N SER A 11 21.26 -27.83 -25.16
CA SER A 11 20.91 -26.45 -24.84
C SER A 11 20.48 -26.36 -23.37
N VAL A 12 21.25 -25.67 -22.54
CA VAL A 12 20.83 -25.28 -21.19
C VAL A 12 19.92 -24.06 -21.32
N ALA A 13 18.61 -24.26 -21.22
CA ALA A 13 17.68 -23.16 -21.05
C ALA A 13 17.80 -22.63 -19.61
N ALA A 14 18.34 -21.44 -19.43
CA ALA A 14 18.28 -20.73 -18.16
C ALA A 14 16.84 -20.21 -17.98
N SER A 15 16.04 -20.89 -17.14
CA SER A 15 14.77 -20.35 -16.66
C SER A 15 15.07 -19.21 -15.68
N VAL A 16 14.92 -17.98 -16.13
CA VAL A 16 14.74 -16.84 -15.23
C VAL A 16 13.33 -16.96 -14.67
N ALA A 17 13.21 -17.49 -13.46
CA ALA A 17 11.98 -17.32 -12.68
C ALA A 17 11.87 -15.83 -12.36
N ALA A 18 11.02 -15.11 -13.09
CA ALA A 18 10.54 -13.82 -12.64
C ALA A 18 9.75 -14.09 -11.37
N PHE A 19 10.28 -13.72 -10.20
CA PHE A 19 9.51 -13.70 -8.97
C PHE A 19 8.43 -12.63 -9.16
N PRO A 20 7.14 -12.97 -9.24
CA PRO A 20 6.13 -11.93 -9.10
C PRO A 20 6.31 -11.35 -7.69
N LEU A 21 6.51 -10.04 -7.61
CA LEU A 21 6.35 -9.32 -6.35
C LEU A 21 4.86 -9.42 -6.02
N ASP A 22 4.49 -10.45 -5.27
CA ASP A 22 3.11 -10.76 -4.94
C ASP A 22 2.63 -9.79 -3.87
N VAL A 23 2.14 -8.62 -4.31
CA VAL A 23 1.51 -7.60 -3.46
C VAL A 23 0.44 -8.20 -2.53
N SER A 24 -0.18 -9.32 -2.93
CA SER A 24 -1.16 -10.05 -2.13
C SER A 24 -0.56 -10.64 -0.84
N SER A 25 0.69 -11.09 -0.89
CA SER A 25 1.37 -11.68 0.27
C SER A 25 1.82 -10.64 1.30
N ASP A 26 2.26 -9.45 0.86
CA ASP A 26 2.62 -8.33 1.76
C ASP A 26 1.39 -7.77 2.49
N ILE A 27 0.26 -7.60 1.79
CA ILE A 27 -1.01 -7.21 2.42
C ILE A 27 -1.46 -8.24 3.47
N ALA A 28 -1.37 -9.54 3.15
CA ALA A 28 -1.74 -10.59 4.09
C ALA A 28 -0.86 -10.57 5.35
N GLU A 29 0.45 -10.34 5.21
CA GLU A 29 1.36 -10.19 6.36
C GLU A 29 0.99 -8.95 7.20
N ARG A 30 0.71 -7.81 6.55
CA ARG A 30 0.40 -6.55 7.25
C ARG A 30 -0.96 -6.52 7.93
N GLN A 31 -1.82 -7.49 7.67
CA GLN A 31 -3.04 -7.69 8.45
C GLN A 31 -2.78 -8.42 9.78
N THR A 32 -1.64 -9.12 9.92
CA THR A 32 -1.32 -9.91 11.13
C THR A 32 -0.65 -9.10 12.24
N LYS A 33 -0.20 -7.87 11.94
CA LYS A 33 0.49 -6.98 12.87
C LYS A 33 0.03 -5.54 12.68
N SER A 34 0.21 -4.72 13.70
CA SER A 34 -0.08 -3.29 13.66
C SER A 34 1.17 -2.47 13.32
N TYR A 35 1.03 -1.44 12.48
CA TYR A 35 2.12 -0.62 11.97
C TYR A 35 1.86 0.87 12.16
N GLN A 36 2.90 1.66 12.36
CA GLN A 36 2.79 3.11 12.28
C GLN A 36 2.88 3.56 10.82
N ILE A 37 2.08 4.56 10.45
CA ILE A 37 2.14 5.19 9.13
C ILE A 37 2.88 6.51 9.29
N ARG A 38 3.97 6.69 8.55
CA ARG A 38 4.78 7.91 8.58
C ARG A 38 4.70 8.66 7.26
N GLY A 39 4.63 9.98 7.34
CA GLY A 39 4.91 10.85 6.22
C GLY A 39 6.41 11.07 6.11
N VAL A 40 6.92 11.13 4.89
CA VAL A 40 8.30 11.52 4.62
C VAL A 40 8.24 12.78 3.78
N GLN A 41 8.66 13.89 4.36
CA GLN A 41 8.79 15.17 3.66
C GLN A 41 10.21 15.68 3.87
N ASP A 42 10.78 16.33 2.85
CA ASP A 42 12.06 17.02 2.98
C ASP A 42 11.86 18.47 3.48
N PRO A 43 12.68 18.97 4.43
CA PRO A 43 13.77 18.27 5.14
C PRO A 43 13.23 17.18 6.07
N ILE A 44 14.02 16.11 6.30
CA ILE A 44 13.59 14.85 6.95
C ILE A 44 12.98 15.11 8.34
N ASP A 45 11.66 15.32 8.36
CA ASP A 45 10.82 15.30 9.54
C ASP A 45 9.93 14.07 9.45
N HIS A 46 10.08 13.15 10.41
CA HIS A 46 9.20 11.98 10.51
C HIS A 46 7.97 12.36 11.31
N LEU A 47 6.89 12.68 10.61
CA LEU A 47 5.58 12.82 11.22
C LEU A 47 4.79 11.54 11.04
N TYR A 48 3.94 11.23 12.01
CA TYR A 48 3.18 10.00 12.08
C TYR A 48 1.69 10.29 12.09
N LEU A 49 0.96 9.48 11.33
CA LEU A 49 -0.49 9.56 11.22
C LEU A 49 -1.12 9.19 12.57
N GLN A 50 -2.04 10.04 13.00
CA GLN A 50 -2.78 9.88 14.25
C GLN A 50 -4.10 10.64 14.17
N SER A 51 -5.02 10.34 15.07
CA SER A 51 -6.21 11.16 15.23
C SER A 51 -5.90 12.46 15.98
N LEU A 52 -6.61 13.53 15.63
CA LEU A 52 -6.47 14.81 16.31
C LEU A 52 -6.96 14.70 17.76
N PRO A 53 -6.16 15.13 18.77
CA PRO A 53 -6.64 15.18 20.15
C PRO A 53 -7.91 16.02 20.27
N GLY A 54 -8.98 15.42 20.80
CA GLY A 54 -10.30 16.05 20.92
C GLY A 54 -11.21 15.90 19.70
N ASN A 55 -10.71 15.38 18.57
CA ASN A 55 -11.53 14.98 17.42
C ASN A 55 -10.94 13.74 16.72
N ALA A 56 -11.39 12.57 17.14
CA ALA A 56 -10.91 11.30 16.63
C ALA A 56 -11.15 11.10 15.11
N SER A 57 -12.08 11.85 14.52
CA SER A 57 -12.45 11.71 13.09
C SER A 57 -11.51 12.44 12.14
N SER A 58 -10.65 13.30 12.68
CA SER A 58 -9.71 14.11 11.89
C SER A 58 -8.32 13.50 11.90
N PRO A 59 -7.85 12.93 10.77
CA PRO A 59 -6.46 12.47 10.65
C PRO A 59 -5.50 13.66 10.59
N VAL A 60 -4.39 13.58 11.32
CA VAL A 60 -3.31 14.56 11.32
C VAL A 60 -1.95 13.89 11.33
N MET A 61 -0.94 14.64 10.89
CA MET A 61 0.48 14.26 10.99
C MET A 61 1.08 14.91 12.23
N GLY A 62 1.65 14.12 13.14
CA GLY A 62 2.22 14.62 14.39
C GLY A 62 3.42 13.81 14.89
N PRO A 63 3.86 13.99 16.15
CA PRO A 63 5.06 13.34 16.67
C PRO A 63 4.87 11.83 16.85
N GLU A 64 5.98 11.09 16.84
CA GLU A 64 6.00 9.62 17.02
C GLU A 64 5.37 9.16 18.34
N ALA A 65 5.59 9.94 19.42
CA ALA A 65 5.14 9.59 20.76
C ALA A 65 3.60 9.46 20.88
N THR A 66 2.85 10.09 19.96
CA THR A 66 1.39 10.06 19.92
C THR A 66 0.86 9.34 18.68
N SER A 67 1.74 8.73 17.90
CA SER A 67 1.42 7.95 16.71
C SER A 67 0.43 6.82 17.00
N GLU A 68 -0.49 6.59 16.08
CA GLU A 68 -1.37 5.43 16.11
C GLU A 68 -0.74 4.24 15.39
N TYR A 69 -1.20 3.06 15.76
CA TYR A 69 -0.91 1.84 15.02
C TYR A 69 -2.11 1.46 14.17
N PHE A 70 -1.84 0.84 13.04
CA PHE A 70 -2.83 0.51 12.03
C PHE A 70 -2.70 -0.93 11.57
N THR A 71 -3.84 -1.60 11.41
CA THR A 71 -3.94 -2.81 10.59
C THR A 71 -4.12 -2.37 9.15
N ILE A 72 -3.24 -2.83 8.25
CA ILE A 72 -3.17 -2.34 6.86
C ILE A 72 -3.51 -3.48 5.90
N GLY A 73 -4.48 -3.24 5.02
CA GLY A 73 -4.77 -4.04 3.85
C GLY A 73 -5.57 -3.25 2.82
N GLU A 74 -6.63 -3.84 2.25
CA GLU A 74 -7.56 -3.10 1.37
C GLU A 74 -8.24 -1.94 2.11
N THR A 75 -8.41 -2.08 3.43
CA THR A 75 -8.78 -1.01 4.35
C THR A 75 -7.63 -0.72 5.31
N ILE A 76 -7.57 0.50 5.85
CA ILE A 76 -6.63 0.88 6.89
C ILE A 76 -7.43 1.20 8.14
N GLN A 77 -7.24 0.44 9.22
CA GLN A 77 -7.97 0.61 10.48
C GLN A 77 -7.00 0.96 11.60
N SER A 78 -7.31 2.01 12.36
CA SER A 78 -6.59 2.33 13.59
C SER A 78 -6.84 1.26 14.64
N THR A 79 -5.78 0.72 15.23
CA THR A 79 -5.90 -0.16 16.40
C THR A 79 -6.20 0.60 17.68
N ASN A 80 -6.01 1.92 17.69
CA ASN A 80 -6.24 2.78 18.84
C ASN A 80 -7.71 3.17 18.96
N THR A 81 -8.34 3.53 17.83
CA THR A 81 -9.73 4.03 17.80
C THR A 81 -10.71 3.08 17.13
N SER A 82 -10.23 2.02 16.47
CA SER A 82 -11.02 1.14 15.60
C SER A 82 -11.68 1.84 14.39
N LEU A 83 -11.33 3.10 14.13
CA LEU A 83 -11.84 3.86 12.98
C LEU A 83 -11.01 3.55 11.72
N TYR A 84 -11.67 3.64 10.57
CA TYR A 84 -11.09 3.40 9.26
C TYR A 84 -10.68 4.70 8.58
N LEU A 85 -9.50 4.71 7.97
CA LEU A 85 -9.04 5.80 7.13
C LEU A 85 -9.75 5.75 5.77
N ASN A 86 -10.55 6.77 5.50
CA ASN A 86 -11.35 6.90 4.30
C ASN A 86 -10.90 8.09 3.44
N ILE A 87 -11.29 8.06 2.16
CA ILE A 87 -11.10 9.15 1.21
C ILE A 87 -12.45 9.83 1.01
N GLY A 88 -12.56 11.10 1.37
CA GLY A 88 -13.77 11.89 1.17
C GLY A 88 -13.85 12.50 -0.23
N GLU A 89 -14.93 13.23 -0.48
CA GLU A 89 -15.15 13.96 -1.73
C GLU A 89 -14.78 15.44 -1.57
N ALA A 90 -14.18 16.02 -2.61
CA ALA A 90 -13.98 17.46 -2.71
C ALA A 90 -13.90 17.87 -4.18
N SER A 91 -14.21 19.15 -4.46
CA SER A 91 -14.04 19.76 -5.78
C SER A 91 -12.60 20.25 -6.03
N THR A 92 -11.73 20.14 -5.03
CA THR A 92 -10.32 20.53 -5.09
C THR A 92 -9.44 19.39 -5.60
N SER A 93 -8.24 19.71 -6.07
CA SER A 93 -7.28 18.71 -6.57
C SER A 93 -6.80 17.71 -5.51
N TYR A 94 -6.96 18.03 -4.22
CA TYR A 94 -6.70 17.12 -3.11
C TYR A 94 -8.03 16.72 -2.48
N LEU A 95 -8.20 15.41 -2.27
CA LEU A 95 -9.33 14.85 -1.56
C LEU A 95 -9.01 14.78 -0.06
N PRO A 96 -9.99 15.07 0.81
CA PRO A 96 -9.78 14.99 2.25
C PRO A 96 -9.71 13.53 2.71
N LEU A 97 -9.00 13.30 3.81
CA LEU A 97 -9.03 12.04 4.54
C LEU A 97 -9.86 12.20 5.82
N SER A 98 -10.56 11.14 6.22
CA SER A 98 -11.32 11.09 7.47
C SER A 98 -11.13 9.75 8.17
N PHE A 99 -11.29 9.75 9.49
CA PHE A 99 -11.44 8.53 10.27
C PHE A 99 -12.92 8.31 10.59
N GLU A 100 -13.47 7.17 10.19
CA GLU A 100 -14.90 6.88 10.36
C GLU A 100 -15.13 5.44 10.84
N ALA A 101 -16.30 5.16 11.41
CA ALA A 101 -16.61 3.84 11.97
C ALA A 101 -16.75 2.73 10.90
N THR A 102 -16.95 3.11 9.64
CA THR A 102 -17.12 2.18 8.51
C THR A 102 -16.07 2.49 7.45
N ALA A 103 -15.42 1.46 6.91
CA ALA A 103 -14.59 1.63 5.72
C ALA A 103 -15.47 1.94 4.51
N THR A 104 -15.31 3.12 3.91
CA THR A 104 -16.05 3.54 2.71
C THR A 104 -15.25 3.33 1.43
N THR A 105 -13.97 2.94 1.57
CA THR A 105 -13.08 2.64 0.45
C THR A 105 -12.25 1.39 0.72
N THR A 106 -12.03 0.61 -0.34
CA THR A 106 -11.07 -0.49 -0.38
C THR A 106 -9.90 -0.19 -1.33
N ALA A 107 -9.76 1.09 -1.72
CA ALA A 107 -8.80 1.51 -2.74
C ALA A 107 -7.34 1.46 -2.27
N TRP A 108 -7.09 1.27 -0.98
CA TRP A 108 -5.74 1.24 -0.43
C TRP A 108 -4.95 0.03 -0.94
N GLY A 109 -3.66 0.25 -1.16
CA GLY A 109 -2.71 -0.79 -1.54
C GLY A 109 -1.30 -0.38 -1.17
N LEU A 110 -0.34 -1.24 -1.53
CA LEU A 110 1.07 -1.06 -1.20
C LEU A 110 1.93 -1.06 -2.47
N GLU A 111 2.90 -0.15 -2.51
CA GLU A 111 4.04 -0.18 -3.43
C GLU A 111 5.31 -0.20 -2.57
N GLY A 112 5.79 -1.41 -2.26
CA GLY A 112 6.78 -1.61 -1.20
C GLY A 112 6.22 -1.16 0.16
N ASP A 113 6.96 -0.31 0.89
CA ASP A 113 6.51 0.26 2.17
C ASP A 113 5.56 1.46 2.04
N THR A 114 5.25 1.89 0.81
CA THR A 114 4.43 3.09 0.56
C THR A 114 2.97 2.71 0.39
N ILE A 115 2.09 3.38 1.14
CA ILE A 115 0.64 3.28 0.95
C ILE A 115 0.25 4.09 -0.29
N ILE A 116 -0.48 3.45 -1.19
CA ILE A 116 -0.98 4.04 -2.43
C ILE A 116 -2.48 3.77 -2.59
N THR A 117 -3.11 4.47 -3.52
CA THR A 117 -4.38 4.04 -4.10
C THR A 117 -4.11 3.13 -5.29
N THR A 118 -4.78 1.98 -5.35
CA THR A 118 -4.57 0.99 -6.41
C THR A 118 -5.07 1.51 -7.76
N ASN A 119 -4.39 1.14 -8.85
CA ASN A 119 -4.73 1.59 -10.21
C ASN A 119 -6.15 1.19 -10.66
N GLY A 120 -6.73 0.14 -10.08
CA GLY A 120 -8.10 -0.29 -10.37
C GLY A 120 -9.17 0.52 -9.64
N SER A 121 -8.79 1.41 -8.72
CA SER A 121 -9.70 2.28 -8.00
C SER A 121 -9.95 3.60 -8.76
N PRO A 122 -11.06 4.31 -8.48
CA PRO A 122 -11.31 5.65 -9.02
C PRO A 122 -10.22 6.68 -8.66
N TYR A 123 -9.44 6.40 -7.62
CA TYR A 123 -8.35 7.25 -7.10
C TYR A 123 -6.97 6.83 -7.61
N GLY A 124 -6.88 5.73 -8.37
CA GLY A 124 -5.64 5.20 -8.90
C GLY A 124 -5.08 6.04 -10.04
N ARG A 125 -3.81 5.82 -10.39
CA ARG A 125 -3.22 6.45 -11.59
C ARG A 125 -3.94 5.93 -12.84
N GLN A 126 -4.73 6.79 -13.47
CA GLN A 126 -5.35 6.48 -14.75
C GLN A 126 -4.27 6.45 -15.82
N ARG A 127 -4.00 5.27 -16.39
CA ARG A 127 -3.24 5.17 -17.64
C ARG A 127 -4.23 5.32 -18.78
N PRO A 128 -4.03 6.28 -19.70
CA PRO A 128 -4.81 6.28 -20.93
C PRO A 128 -4.51 4.99 -21.69
N ASP A 129 -5.56 4.31 -22.05
CA ASP A 129 -5.60 3.08 -22.85
C ASP A 129 -4.66 3.22 -24.06
N VAL A 130 -3.74 2.26 -24.20
CA VAL A 130 -2.90 2.09 -25.40
C VAL A 130 -3.65 1.22 -26.39
#